data_AF-A0A3N1ARU7-F1
#
_entry.id   AF-A0A3N1ARU7-F1
#
_cell.length_a   1.000
_cell.length_b   1.000
_cell.length_c   1.000
_cell.angle_alpha   90.00
_cell.angle_beta   90.00
_cell.angle_gamma   90.00
#
_symmetry.space_group_name_H-M   'P 1'
#
loop_
_entity.id
_entity.type
_entity.pdbx_description
1 polymer ?
#
loop_
_entity_poly.entity_id
_entity_poly.type
_entity_poly.pdbx_seq_one_letter_code
_entity_poly.pdbx_strand_id
1 'polypeptide(L)'
;MDSSATRGNIRTVVGLAGAALALAVVVSLVPRDDPGPAEPWRPPAGHVVVDTVDLGDDRVLRLWVKPGSWYVQRLADGEHEAFIGAGGGGDQFTVAEVFEAYVGTVPLPDAHAVLVRSPGGVAVRAVVHDGVFIVADSVATPDDRELLVTSLGPADAVLAAEASVSIAGRAQ
;
A
#
# COMPACT_ATOMS: atom_id res chain seq x y z
N MET A 1 -25.15 25.07 -63.78
CA MET A 1 -24.16 24.09 -63.26
C MET A 1 -23.60 24.75 -62.02
N ASP A 2 -24.24 24.45 -60.89
CA ASP A 2 -24.21 25.30 -59.71
C ASP A 2 -23.01 24.99 -58.83
N SER A 3 -22.27 26.03 -58.49
CA SER A 3 -21.18 25.99 -57.52
C SER A 3 -21.77 26.02 -56.11
N SER A 4 -21.71 24.89 -55.41
CA SER A 4 -21.97 24.82 -53.97
C SER A 4 -20.63 24.66 -53.26
N ALA A 5 -20.15 25.74 -52.63
CA ALA A 5 -18.99 25.69 -51.75
C ALA A 5 -19.29 26.47 -50.47
N THR A 6 -19.28 25.72 -49.37
CA THR A 6 -18.75 26.13 -48.06
C THR A 6 -19.57 27.15 -47.26
N ARG A 7 -20.58 26.66 -46.55
CA ARG A 7 -21.09 27.28 -45.32
C ARG A 7 -20.52 26.50 -44.13
N GLY A 8 -19.58 27.08 -43.37
CA GLY A 8 -19.08 26.46 -42.14
C GLY A 8 -18.09 27.30 -41.34
N ASN A 9 -18.44 27.55 -40.07
CA ASN A 9 -17.53 27.71 -38.92
C ASN A 9 -16.72 29.02 -38.74
N ILE A 10 -17.39 30.15 -38.48
CA ILE A 10 -16.72 31.37 -37.96
C ILE A 10 -17.09 31.70 -36.50
N ARG A 11 -18.10 31.05 -35.90
CA ARG A 11 -18.61 31.46 -34.57
C ARG A 11 -18.02 30.77 -33.34
N THR A 12 -17.10 29.80 -33.49
CA THR A 12 -16.69 28.94 -32.36
C THR A 12 -15.36 29.34 -31.70
N VAL A 13 -14.51 30.14 -32.34
CA VAL A 13 -13.14 30.39 -31.86
C VAL A 13 -13.05 31.48 -30.78
N VAL A 14 -13.97 32.45 -30.77
CA VAL A 14 -13.90 33.59 -29.83
C VAL A 14 -14.33 33.22 -28.40
N GLY A 15 -15.22 32.23 -28.23
CA GLY A 15 -15.71 31.82 -26.91
C GLY A 15 -14.66 31.10 -26.04
N LEU A 16 -13.71 30.40 -26.67
CA LEU A 16 -12.69 29.61 -25.97
C LEU A 16 -11.55 30.47 -25.40
N ALA A 17 -11.17 31.55 -26.08
CA ALA A 17 -10.12 32.45 -25.61
C ALA A 17 -10.56 33.23 -24.34
N GLY A 18 -11.83 33.63 -24.25
CA GLY A 18 -12.35 34.35 -23.08
C GLY A 18 -12.42 33.49 -21.81
N ALA A 19 -12.76 32.20 -21.93
CA ALA A 19 -12.82 31.29 -20.80
C ALA A 19 -11.42 30.96 -20.24
N ALA A 20 -10.42 30.79 -21.11
CA ALA A 20 -9.04 30.53 -20.70
C ALA A 20 -8.42 31.72 -19.94
N LEU A 21 -8.71 32.95 -20.38
CA LEU A 21 -8.19 34.16 -19.73
C LEU A 21 -8.83 34.39 -18.34
N ALA A 22 -10.13 34.10 -18.19
CA ALA A 22 -10.81 34.20 -16.90
C ALA A 22 -10.30 33.18 -15.87
N LEU A 23 -10.00 31.95 -16.29
CA LEU A 23 -9.40 30.92 -15.43
C LEU A 23 -7.98 31.30 -14.96
N ALA A 24 -7.15 31.85 -15.84
CA ALA A 24 -5.80 32.28 -15.49
C ALA A 24 -5.78 33.41 -14.44
N VAL A 25 -6.76 34.31 -14.50
CA VAL A 25 -6.90 35.41 -13.52
C VAL A 25 -7.37 34.90 -12.15
N VAL A 26 -8.25 33.90 -12.09
CA VAL A 26 -8.68 33.30 -10.80
C VAL A 26 -7.51 32.57 -10.12
N VAL A 27 -6.69 31.84 -10.87
CA VAL A 27 -5.54 31.10 -10.30
C VAL A 27 -4.46 32.03 -9.72
N SER A 28 -4.35 33.26 -10.23
CA SER A 28 -3.32 34.22 -9.78
C SER A 28 -3.76 35.09 -8.61
N LEU A 29 -5.06 35.13 -8.29
CA LEU A 29 -5.64 35.93 -7.20
C LEU A 29 -5.98 35.12 -5.94
N VAL A 30 -5.87 33.79 -5.98
CA VAL A 30 -5.91 32.96 -4.77
C VAL A 30 -4.56 33.11 -4.08
N PRO A 31 -4.51 33.66 -2.84
CA PRO A 31 -3.31 33.58 -2.03
C PRO A 31 -2.90 32.12 -1.97
N ARG A 32 -1.71 31.81 -2.47
CA ARG A 32 -1.09 30.52 -2.17
C ARG A 32 -0.76 30.61 -0.69
N ASP A 33 -1.67 30.12 0.14
CA ASP A 33 -1.30 29.71 1.47
C ASP A 33 -0.10 28.78 1.28
N ASP A 34 1.06 29.17 1.80
CA ASP A 34 2.15 28.21 1.97
C ASP A 34 1.51 27.00 2.65
N PRO A 35 1.57 25.79 2.06
CA PRO A 35 1.01 24.64 2.73
C PRO A 35 1.72 24.56 4.08
N GLY A 36 0.97 24.86 5.14
CA GLY A 36 1.43 24.59 6.50
C GLY A 36 1.89 23.14 6.56
N PRO A 37 2.81 22.78 7.47
CA PRO A 37 3.31 21.41 7.55
C PRO A 37 2.12 20.46 7.54
N ALA A 38 2.07 19.60 6.53
CA ALA A 38 0.96 18.68 6.35
C ALA A 38 0.73 17.95 7.67
N GLU A 39 -0.51 17.92 8.15
CA GLU A 39 -0.81 17.15 9.35
C GLU A 39 -0.40 15.69 9.08
N PRO A 40 0.46 15.09 9.92
CA PRO A 40 0.98 13.76 9.64
C PRO A 40 -0.19 12.79 9.54
N TRP A 41 -0.30 12.09 8.41
CA TRP A 41 -1.38 11.15 8.19
C TRP A 41 -1.46 10.15 9.34
N ARG A 42 -2.69 9.89 9.82
CA ARG A 42 -3.00 8.88 10.83
C ARG A 42 -4.22 8.07 10.43
N PRO A 43 -4.25 6.76 10.71
CA PRO A 43 -5.45 5.96 10.55
C PRO A 43 -6.54 6.42 11.54
N PRO A 44 -7.81 5.96 11.36
CA PRO A 44 -8.88 6.21 12.33
C PRO A 44 -8.50 5.82 13.76
N ALA A 45 -9.13 6.47 14.74
CA ALA A 45 -8.85 6.22 16.16
C ALA A 45 -8.88 4.72 16.52
N GLY A 46 -7.99 4.32 17.43
CA GLY A 46 -7.88 2.96 17.95
C GLY A 46 -6.83 2.07 17.27
N HIS A 47 -6.19 2.53 16.19
CA HIS A 47 -5.01 1.85 15.65
C HIS A 47 -3.75 2.31 16.36
N VAL A 48 -2.85 1.36 16.62
CA VAL A 48 -1.54 1.60 17.19
C VAL A 48 -0.45 1.10 16.24
N VAL A 49 0.69 1.79 16.21
CA VAL A 49 1.87 1.26 15.52
C VAL A 49 2.35 0.04 16.29
N VAL A 50 2.43 -1.10 15.61
CA VAL A 50 2.89 -2.37 16.20
C VAL A 50 4.23 -2.83 15.63
N ASP A 51 4.54 -2.43 14.39
CA ASP A 51 5.79 -2.79 13.74
C ASP A 51 6.29 -1.67 12.81
N THR A 52 7.59 -1.65 12.55
CA THR A 52 8.25 -0.73 11.62
C THR A 52 9.32 -1.48 10.83
N VAL A 53 9.16 -1.51 9.51
CA VAL A 53 10.11 -2.10 8.57
C VAL A 53 10.95 -1.00 7.94
N ASP A 54 12.26 -1.10 8.08
CA ASP A 54 13.22 -0.24 7.40
C ASP A 54 13.46 -0.77 5.97
N LEU A 55 13.25 0.08 4.97
CA LEU A 55 13.47 -0.24 3.56
C LEU A 55 14.80 0.32 3.05
N GLY A 56 15.54 1.07 3.87
CA GLY A 56 16.72 1.83 3.46
C GLY A 56 16.38 3.17 2.79
N ASP A 57 17.41 3.99 2.55
CA ASP A 57 17.30 5.31 1.92
C ASP A 57 16.28 6.24 2.62
N ASP A 58 16.29 6.27 3.96
CA ASP A 58 15.36 7.02 4.80
C ASP A 58 13.87 6.66 4.61
N ARG A 59 13.58 5.53 3.94
CA ARG A 59 12.23 5.00 3.74
C ARG A 59 11.88 3.98 4.81
N VAL A 60 10.72 4.14 5.43
CA VAL A 60 10.21 3.19 6.41
C VAL A 60 8.73 2.89 6.19
N LEU A 61 8.32 1.67 6.50
CA LEU A 61 6.92 1.27 6.57
C LEU A 61 6.51 1.07 8.01
N ARG A 62 5.37 1.63 8.41
CA ARG A 62 4.76 1.41 9.72
C ARG A 62 3.49 0.58 9.57
N LEU A 63 3.41 -0.51 10.31
CA LEU A 63 2.21 -1.32 10.43
C LEU A 63 1.38 -0.80 11.60
N TRP A 64 0.16 -0.39 11.30
CA TRP A 64 -0.84 0.06 12.26
C TRP A 64 -1.93 -0.98 12.39
N VAL A 65 -2.25 -1.42 13.60
CA VAL A 65 -3.20 -2.51 13.83
C VAL A 65 -4.24 -2.12 14.89
N LYS A 66 -5.46 -2.60 14.68
CA LYS A 66 -6.50 -2.77 15.69
C LYS A 66 -7.23 -4.10 15.41
N PRO A 67 -8.00 -4.65 16.36
CA PRO A 67 -8.84 -5.82 16.14
C PRO A 67 -9.61 -5.76 14.81
N GLY A 68 -9.28 -6.68 13.90
CA GLY A 68 -9.95 -6.85 12.61
C GLY A 68 -9.64 -5.78 11.56
N SER A 69 -8.63 -4.95 11.72
CA SER A 69 -8.26 -3.93 10.72
C SER A 69 -6.80 -3.49 10.86
N TRP A 70 -6.15 -3.29 9.72
CA TRP A 70 -4.77 -2.82 9.67
C TRP A 70 -4.56 -1.78 8.58
N TYR A 71 -3.51 -0.97 8.73
CA TYR A 71 -3.03 -0.02 7.74
C TYR A 71 -1.51 -0.11 7.63
N VAL A 72 -0.98 0.13 6.44
CA VAL A 72 0.44 0.37 6.24
C VAL A 72 0.64 1.82 5.86
N GLN A 73 1.57 2.48 6.55
CA GLN A 73 2.02 3.83 6.21
C GLN A 73 3.45 3.75 5.69
N ARG A 74 3.70 4.29 4.50
CA ARG A 74 5.02 4.57 3.99
C ARG A 74 5.43 5.99 4.34
N LEU A 75 6.65 6.13 4.83
CA LEU A 75 7.32 7.40 5.10
C LEU A 75 8.53 7.46 4.18
N ALA A 76 8.60 8.46 3.31
CA ALA A 76 9.71 8.67 2.39
C ALA A 76 9.98 10.17 2.26
N ASP A 77 11.18 10.63 2.60
CA ASP A 77 11.59 12.04 2.48
C ASP A 77 10.62 13.07 3.12
N GLY A 78 9.93 12.68 4.19
CA GLY A 78 8.92 13.51 4.87
C GLY A 78 7.52 13.46 4.25
N GLU A 79 7.36 12.77 3.12
CA GLU A 79 6.06 12.46 2.53
C GLU A 79 5.44 11.21 3.17
N HIS A 80 4.10 11.22 3.21
CA HIS A 80 3.31 10.16 3.83
C HIS A 80 2.36 9.53 2.79
N GLU A 81 2.53 8.24 2.51
CA GLU A 81 1.58 7.45 1.74
C GLU A 81 0.97 6.37 2.63
N ALA A 82 -0.31 6.04 2.43
CA ALA A 82 -0.98 5.03 3.25
C ALA A 82 -1.88 4.12 2.43
N PHE A 83 -1.88 2.84 2.82
CA PHE A 83 -2.70 1.80 2.23
C PHE A 83 -3.51 1.10 3.32
N ILE A 84 -4.76 0.76 2.97
CA ILE A 84 -5.64 -0.05 3.80
C ILE A 84 -5.82 -1.41 3.12
N GLY A 85 -5.60 -2.49 3.88
CA GLY A 85 -6.10 -3.80 3.50
C GLY A 85 -7.21 -4.25 4.43
N ALA A 86 -7.99 -5.24 3.98
CA ALA A 86 -8.98 -5.87 4.84
C ALA A 86 -8.27 -6.58 6.01
N GLY A 87 -8.58 -6.19 7.23
CA GLY A 87 -8.25 -7.01 8.40
C GLY A 87 -9.22 -8.18 8.49
N GLY A 88 -8.67 -9.38 8.70
CA GLY A 88 -9.43 -10.62 8.64
C GLY A 88 -9.19 -11.38 7.35
N GLY A 89 -8.06 -12.09 7.27
CA GLY A 89 -8.09 -13.40 6.65
C GLY A 89 -8.95 -14.28 7.56
N GLY A 90 -9.86 -15.07 7.00
CA GLY A 90 -10.68 -15.98 7.80
C GLY A 90 -9.82 -17.08 8.43
N ASP A 91 -10.20 -18.32 8.22
CA ASP A 91 -9.39 -19.50 8.52
C ASP A 91 -8.24 -19.73 7.50
N GLN A 92 -7.96 -18.76 6.63
CA GLN A 92 -7.03 -18.89 5.51
C GLN A 92 -5.86 -17.92 5.63
N PHE A 93 -4.65 -18.41 5.37
CA PHE A 93 -3.48 -17.56 5.16
C PHE A 93 -3.68 -16.67 3.93
N THR A 94 -3.27 -15.41 4.04
CA THR A 94 -3.19 -14.50 2.90
C THR A 94 -1.90 -13.71 2.94
N VAL A 95 -1.40 -13.32 1.77
CA VAL A 95 -0.29 -12.40 1.59
C VAL A 95 -0.67 -11.42 0.49
N ALA A 96 -0.47 -10.12 0.71
CA ALA A 96 -0.65 -9.09 -0.30
C ALA A 96 0.61 -8.23 -0.40
N GLU A 97 0.97 -7.86 -1.63
CA GLU A 97 2.00 -6.86 -1.88
C GLU A 97 1.40 -5.46 -1.62
N VAL A 98 2.06 -4.69 -0.76
CA VAL A 98 1.65 -3.36 -0.31
C VAL A 98 2.87 -2.47 -0.25
N PHE A 99 2.93 -1.48 -1.15
CA PHE A 99 4.14 -0.69 -1.38
C PHE A 99 5.35 -1.62 -1.66
N GLU A 100 6.42 -1.49 -0.89
CA GLU A 100 7.67 -2.26 -1.00
C GLU A 100 7.73 -3.33 0.12
N ALA A 101 6.58 -3.94 0.42
CA ALA A 101 6.45 -4.97 1.45
C ALA A 101 5.35 -5.99 1.14
N TYR A 102 5.39 -7.08 1.90
CA TYR A 102 4.30 -8.05 1.98
C TYR A 102 3.63 -7.94 3.34
N VAL A 103 2.31 -7.80 3.33
CA VAL A 103 1.47 -7.89 4.52
C VAL A 103 0.72 -9.20 4.46
N GLY A 104 0.82 -10.01 5.51
CA GLY A 104 0.15 -11.29 5.58
C GLY A 104 -0.72 -11.47 6.80
N THR A 105 -1.70 -12.37 6.68
CA THR A 105 -2.56 -12.81 7.78
C THR A 105 -2.24 -14.25 8.17
N VAL A 106 -2.27 -14.52 9.48
CA VAL A 106 -1.93 -15.83 10.07
C VAL A 106 -3.20 -16.43 10.69
N PRO A 107 -3.70 -17.57 10.16
CA PRO A 107 -4.92 -18.23 10.63
C PRO A 107 -4.68 -19.07 11.90
N LEU A 108 -3.63 -18.78 12.67
CA LEU A 108 -3.26 -19.49 13.90
C LEU A 108 -3.19 -18.50 15.08
N PRO A 109 -4.12 -18.57 16.05
CA PRO A 109 -4.20 -17.60 17.14
C PRO A 109 -2.97 -17.63 18.08
N ASP A 110 -2.30 -18.77 18.19
CA ASP A 110 -1.12 -18.95 19.04
C ASP A 110 0.20 -18.56 18.34
N ALA A 111 0.13 -18.09 17.08
CA ALA A 111 1.32 -17.65 16.36
C ALA A 111 1.80 -16.29 16.88
N HIS A 112 3.05 -16.23 17.31
CA HIS A 112 3.72 -15.00 17.74
C HIS A 112 4.70 -14.48 16.69
N ALA A 113 5.15 -15.33 15.77
CA ALA A 113 6.03 -14.97 14.68
C ALA A 113 5.79 -15.87 13.47
N VAL A 114 6.32 -15.45 12.33
CA VAL A 114 6.40 -16.26 11.12
C VAL A 114 7.82 -16.23 10.56
N LEU A 115 8.19 -17.30 9.86
CA LEU A 115 9.28 -17.30 8.90
C LEU A 115 8.67 -17.20 7.51
N VAL A 116 9.15 -16.24 6.71
CA VAL A 116 8.68 -15.96 5.36
C VAL A 116 9.86 -16.06 4.41
N ARG A 117 9.70 -16.74 3.27
CA ARG A 117 10.71 -16.82 2.22
C ARG A 117 10.09 -17.02 0.86
N SER A 118 10.81 -16.63 -0.19
CA SER A 118 10.56 -17.14 -1.52
C SER A 118 10.91 -18.64 -1.62
N PRO A 119 10.35 -19.36 -2.62
CA PRO A 119 10.80 -20.70 -2.96
C PRO A 119 12.31 -20.75 -3.23
N GLY A 120 13.05 -21.45 -2.38
CA GLY A 120 14.52 -21.54 -2.45
C GLY A 120 15.28 -20.34 -1.85
N GLY A 121 14.57 -19.33 -1.33
CA GLY A 121 15.15 -18.17 -0.67
C GLY A 121 15.48 -18.39 0.81
N VAL A 122 16.06 -17.35 1.41
CA VAL A 122 16.38 -17.30 2.85
C VAL A 122 15.16 -16.86 3.64
N ALA A 123 14.92 -17.51 4.78
CA ALA A 123 13.85 -17.15 5.70
C ALA A 123 14.11 -15.81 6.41
N VAL A 124 13.15 -14.91 6.32
CA VAL A 124 13.04 -13.69 7.10
C VAL A 124 12.01 -13.90 8.20
N ARG A 125 12.37 -13.52 9.43
CA ARG A 125 11.46 -13.62 10.58
C ARG A 125 10.64 -12.33 10.70
N ALA A 126 9.34 -12.47 10.90
CA ALA A 126 8.43 -11.36 11.20
C ALA A 126 7.65 -11.65 12.48
N VAL A 127 7.35 -10.61 13.27
CA VAL A 127 6.49 -10.74 14.44
C VAL A 127 5.03 -10.67 13.99
N VAL A 128 4.17 -11.46 14.62
CA VAL A 128 2.72 -11.44 14.37
C VAL A 128 2.04 -10.56 15.42
N HIS A 129 1.26 -9.61 14.94
CA HIS A 129 0.50 -8.67 15.74
C HIS A 129 -0.98 -8.75 15.35
N ASP A 130 -1.82 -9.23 16.27
CA ASP A 130 -3.26 -9.43 16.02
C ASP A 130 -3.54 -10.27 14.75
N GLY A 131 -2.74 -11.32 14.55
CA GLY A 131 -2.82 -12.19 13.37
C GLY A 131 -2.27 -11.57 12.08
N VAL A 132 -1.62 -10.40 12.12
CA VAL A 132 -1.03 -9.72 10.96
C VAL A 132 0.49 -9.62 11.11
N PHE A 133 1.23 -9.78 10.02
CA PHE A 133 2.67 -9.50 9.96
C PHE A 133 3.01 -8.65 8.74
N ILE A 134 4.18 -8.02 8.77
CA ILE A 134 4.76 -7.31 7.63
C ILE A 134 6.22 -7.72 7.43
N VAL A 135 6.65 -7.85 6.17
CA VAL A 135 8.06 -8.06 5.78
C VAL A 135 8.40 -7.22 4.56
N ALA A 136 9.65 -6.76 4.46
CA ALA A 136 10.13 -6.06 3.26
C ALA A 136 10.00 -6.95 2.01
N ASP A 137 9.78 -6.33 0.85
CA ASP A 137 9.64 -7.02 -0.44
C ASP A 137 10.89 -7.83 -0.85
N SER A 138 12.05 -7.45 -0.34
CA SER A 138 13.33 -8.15 -0.49
C SER A 138 13.32 -9.65 -0.17
N VAL A 139 12.31 -10.14 0.55
CA VAL A 139 12.09 -11.57 0.81
C VAL A 139 11.69 -12.37 -0.44
N ALA A 140 11.21 -11.70 -1.49
CA ALA A 140 10.79 -12.30 -2.74
C ALA A 140 11.42 -11.61 -3.95
N THR A 141 11.40 -12.31 -5.06
CA THR A 141 11.76 -11.78 -6.38
C THR A 141 10.50 -11.27 -7.09
N PRO A 142 10.65 -10.42 -8.14
CA PRO A 142 9.51 -9.98 -8.94
C PRO A 142 8.73 -11.12 -9.63
N ASP A 143 9.40 -12.25 -9.88
CA ASP A 143 8.79 -13.41 -10.54
C ASP A 143 8.03 -14.32 -9.58
N ASP A 144 8.28 -14.22 -8.27
CA ASP A 144 7.62 -15.02 -7.26
C ASP A 144 6.12 -14.73 -7.22
N ARG A 145 5.34 -15.81 -7.26
CA ARG A 145 3.87 -15.80 -7.22
C ARG A 145 3.31 -16.26 -5.89
N GLU A 146 4.16 -16.84 -5.06
CA GLU A 146 3.84 -17.39 -3.76
C GLU A 146 5.00 -17.17 -2.78
N LEU A 147 4.67 -17.07 -1.51
CA LEU A 147 5.62 -17.11 -0.40
C LEU A 147 5.39 -18.37 0.41
N LEU A 148 6.48 -18.89 0.96
CA LEU A 148 6.46 -20.00 1.89
C LEU A 148 6.46 -19.42 3.31
N VAL A 149 5.44 -19.77 4.09
CA VAL A 149 5.19 -19.21 5.42
C VAL A 149 5.15 -20.33 6.45
N THR A 150 5.99 -20.23 7.47
CA THR A 150 5.98 -21.13 8.64
C THR A 150 5.58 -20.35 9.88
N SER A 151 4.53 -20.78 10.57
CA SER A 151 4.09 -20.13 11.83
C SER A 151 4.83 -20.65 13.04
N LEU A 152 5.22 -19.71 13.90
CA LEU A 152 5.98 -19.95 15.11
C LEU A 152 5.18 -19.51 16.34
N GLY A 153 5.13 -20.39 17.34
CA GLY A 153 4.55 -20.13 18.65
C GLY A 153 5.58 -19.59 19.64
N PRO A 154 5.31 -19.71 20.95
CA PRO A 154 6.25 -19.34 21.99
C PRO A 154 7.57 -20.11 21.85
N ALA A 155 8.69 -19.43 22.15
CA ALA A 155 10.04 -20.00 22.01
C ALA A 155 10.37 -20.51 20.58
N ASP A 156 9.77 -19.88 19.56
CA ASP A 156 9.95 -20.20 18.14
C ASP A 156 9.62 -21.66 17.78
N ALA A 157 8.72 -22.31 18.53
CA ALA A 157 8.22 -23.63 18.20
C ALA A 157 7.37 -23.60 16.94
N VAL A 158 7.66 -24.48 15.97
CA VAL A 158 6.86 -24.59 14.73
C VAL A 158 5.46 -25.10 15.05
N LEU A 159 4.44 -24.32 14.70
CA LEU A 159 3.04 -24.63 14.99
C LEU A 159 2.35 -25.44 13.89
N ALA A 160 2.79 -25.27 12.65
CA ALA A 160 2.21 -25.91 11.47
C ALA A 160 3.29 -26.17 10.42
N ALA A 161 2.99 -27.10 9.50
CA ALA A 161 3.81 -27.27 8.31
C ALA A 161 3.91 -25.96 7.52
N GLU A 162 5.01 -25.80 6.79
CA GLU A 162 5.20 -24.66 5.91
C GLU A 162 4.09 -24.61 4.86
N ALA A 163 3.41 -23.46 4.77
CA ALA A 163 2.33 -23.22 3.84
C ALA A 163 2.84 -22.46 2.62
N SER A 164 2.45 -22.88 1.43
CA SER A 164 2.58 -22.03 0.23
C SER A 164 1.38 -21.10 0.13
N VAL A 165 1.64 -19.79 0.07
CA VAL A 165 0.61 -18.75 0.09
C VAL A 165 0.79 -17.86 -1.14
N SER A 166 -0.23 -17.83 -2.01
CA SER A 166 -0.21 -16.97 -3.19
C SER A 166 -0.16 -15.49 -2.82
N ILE A 167 0.63 -14.71 -3.55
CA ILE A 167 0.71 -13.26 -3.38
C ILE A 167 -0.47 -12.63 -4.13
N ALA A 168 -1.38 -12.01 -3.39
CA ALA A 168 -2.51 -11.30 -3.96
C ALA A 168 -2.03 -10.17 -4.89
N GLY A 169 -2.68 -10.03 -6.06
CA GLY A 169 -2.28 -9.07 -7.09
C GLY A 169 -1.21 -9.59 -8.06
N ARG A 170 -0.53 -10.71 -7.75
CA ARG A 170 0.42 -11.37 -8.66
C ARG A 170 -0.14 -12.60 -9.37
N ALA A 171 -1.40 -12.94 -9.14
CA ALA A 171 -2.02 -14.13 -9.70
C ALA A 171 -2.50 -13.90 -11.15
N GLN A 172 -1.95 -14.73 -12.05
CA GLN A 172 -2.18 -14.89 -13.51
C GLN A 172 -1.80 -13.71 -14.41
#